data_AF-A0A963UFU8-F1
#
_entry.id   AF-A0A963UFU8-F1
#
_cell.length_a   1.000
_cell.length_b   1.000
_cell.length_c   1.000
_cell.angle_alpha   90.00
_cell.angle_beta   90.00
_cell.angle_gamma   90.00
#
_symmetry.space_group_name_H-M   'P 1'
#
loop_
_entity.id
_entity.type
_entity.pdbx_description
1 polymer ?
#
loop_
_entity_poly.entity_id
_entity_poly.type
_entity_poly.pdbx_seq_one_letter_code
_entity_poly.pdbx_strand_id
1 'polypeptide(L)'
;RTAKEALGRIWSELTGGGADAALRLTVKGREVVIEDYHAGVARASFWDLCGRPLGPADYLALAGAVRVLILEDIPHLSSENYNQAKRFVTLIDALYEAKVRLVCSAADEPERLYMEGEGSFEFERTASRLREMQAADWGAGRG
;
A
#
# COMPACT_ATOMS: atom_id res chain seq x y z
N ARG A 1 20.32 -10.16 1.83
CA ARG A 1 20.25 -8.89 2.59
C ARG A 1 19.22 -8.00 1.89
N THR A 2 17.93 -8.34 2.02
CA THR A 2 17.17 -8.63 0.77
C THR A 2 16.02 -7.66 0.42
N ALA A 3 15.31 -7.10 1.39
CA ALA A 3 14.31 -6.02 1.18
C ALA A 3 13.77 -5.57 2.55
N LYS A 4 13.44 -6.56 3.38
CA LYS A 4 13.01 -6.40 4.77
C LYS A 4 13.95 -5.53 5.62
N GLU A 5 15.26 -5.72 5.51
CA GLU A 5 16.24 -4.88 6.23
C GLU A 5 16.21 -3.42 5.75
N ALA A 6 16.02 -3.17 4.46
CA ALA A 6 15.95 -1.82 3.91
C ALA A 6 14.65 -1.13 4.36
N LEU A 7 13.52 -1.84 4.30
CA LEU A 7 12.24 -1.34 4.80
C LEU A 7 12.26 -1.09 6.31
N GLY A 8 12.94 -1.94 7.09
CA GLY A 8 13.13 -1.71 8.53
C GLY A 8 13.94 -0.45 8.83
N ARG A 9 14.96 -0.13 8.02
CA ARG A 9 15.70 1.15 8.14
C ARG A 9 14.83 2.34 7.79
N ILE A 10 14.10 2.27 6.67
CA ILE A 10 13.17 3.32 6.25
C ILE A 10 12.09 3.55 7.31
N TRP A 11 11.54 2.49 7.90
CA TRP A 11 10.62 2.58 9.03
C TRP A 11 11.24 3.34 10.20
N SER A 12 12.44 2.95 10.62
CA SER A 12 13.15 3.58 11.74
C SER A 12 13.43 5.07 11.47
N GLU A 13 13.85 5.42 10.25
CA GLU A 13 14.10 6.80 9.83
C GLU A 13 12.82 7.65 9.81
N LEU A 14 11.71 7.11 9.29
CA LEU A 14 10.45 7.81 9.17
C LEU A 14 9.72 8.00 10.51
N THR A 15 9.95 7.10 11.47
CA THR A 15 9.30 7.09 12.78
C THR A 15 10.17 7.65 13.89
N GLY A 16 11.47 7.86 13.65
CA GLY A 16 12.41 8.29 14.68
C GLY A 16 12.62 7.26 15.80
N GLY A 17 12.27 5.99 15.57
CA GLY A 17 12.30 4.94 16.59
C GLY A 17 11.19 5.06 17.65
N GLY A 18 10.11 5.78 17.34
CA GLY A 18 8.93 5.89 18.20
C GLY A 18 8.25 4.54 18.42
N ALA A 19 7.54 4.40 19.55
CA ALA A 19 6.87 3.16 19.91
C ALA A 19 5.73 2.84 18.94
N ASP A 20 5.71 1.59 18.45
CA ASP A 20 4.66 1.08 17.58
C ASP A 20 3.32 1.13 18.32
N ALA A 21 2.31 1.74 17.68
CA ALA A 21 0.93 1.71 18.15
C ALA A 21 0.02 1.26 17.02
N ALA A 22 -0.99 0.46 17.34
CA ALA A 22 -1.94 0.04 16.33
C ALA A 22 -2.85 1.21 15.89
N LEU A 23 -2.93 1.46 14.58
CA LEU A 23 -3.97 2.29 13.99
C LEU A 23 -5.26 1.48 13.86
N ARG A 24 -6.34 1.95 14.48
CA ARG A 24 -7.67 1.32 14.40
C ARG A 24 -8.63 2.28 13.72
N LEU A 25 -9.17 1.88 12.57
CA LEU A 25 -10.14 2.65 11.81
C LEU A 25 -11.47 1.90 11.76
N THR A 26 -12.53 2.55 12.24
CA THR A 26 -13.90 2.01 12.16
C THR A 26 -14.58 2.54 10.91
N VAL A 27 -14.87 1.67 9.94
CA VAL A 27 -15.48 2.01 8.66
C VAL A 27 -16.75 1.21 8.46
N LYS A 28 -17.91 1.87 8.54
CA LYS A 28 -19.24 1.25 8.40
C LYS A 28 -19.40 -0.03 9.26
N GLY A 29 -18.90 0.01 10.49
CA GLY A 29 -18.97 -1.12 11.44
C GLY A 29 -17.89 -2.20 11.26
N ARG A 30 -16.97 -2.05 10.30
CA ARG A 30 -15.77 -2.91 10.17
C ARG A 30 -14.57 -2.22 10.79
N GLU A 31 -13.70 -2.99 11.44
CA GLU A 31 -12.44 -2.50 12.00
C GLU A 31 -11.27 -2.83 11.06
N VAL A 32 -10.58 -1.80 10.59
CA VAL A 32 -9.29 -1.91 9.90
C VAL A 32 -8.21 -1.63 10.92
N VAL A 33 -7.35 -2.62 11.16
CA VAL A 33 -6.26 -2.53 12.14
C VAL A 33 -4.95 -2.65 11.40
N ILE A 34 -4.04 -1.70 11.64
CA ILE A 34 -2.64 -1.74 11.22
C ILE A 34 -1.81 -1.73 12.49
N GLU A 35 -1.11 -2.83 12.77
CA GLU A 35 -0.37 -2.98 14.04
C GLU A 35 0.83 -2.03 14.11
N ASP A 36 1.52 -1.85 12.98
CA ASP A 36 2.69 -0.97 12.89
C ASP A 36 2.27 0.41 12.38
N TYR A 37 1.98 1.33 13.29
CA TYR A 37 1.70 2.72 12.96
C TYR A 37 2.38 3.70 13.92
N HIS A 38 2.91 4.79 13.35
CA HIS A 38 3.48 5.89 14.12
C HIS A 38 3.43 7.21 13.33
N ALA A 39 2.82 8.25 13.91
CA ALA A 39 2.82 9.63 13.36
C ALA A 39 2.50 9.72 11.85
N GLY A 40 1.44 9.05 11.41
CA GLY A 40 1.00 9.03 10.01
C GLY A 40 1.82 8.11 9.09
N VAL A 41 2.74 7.33 9.62
CA VAL A 41 3.47 6.28 8.90
C VAL A 41 2.85 4.94 9.28
N ALA A 42 2.34 4.20 8.31
CA ALA A 42 1.80 2.86 8.49
C ALA A 42 2.70 1.84 7.82
N ARG A 43 2.81 0.64 8.39
CA ARG A 43 3.48 -0.51 7.78
C ARG A 43 2.57 -1.73 7.85
N ALA A 44 2.47 -2.45 6.73
CA ALA A 44 1.66 -3.66 6.62
C ALA A 44 2.19 -4.56 5.51
N SER A 45 1.88 -5.86 5.55
CA SER A 45 2.09 -6.74 4.40
C SER A 45 0.96 -6.59 3.38
N PHE A 46 1.22 -7.03 2.15
CA PHE A 46 0.18 -7.13 1.11
C PHE A 46 -1.04 -7.91 1.59
N TRP A 47 -0.83 -9.01 2.32
CA TRP A 47 -1.91 -9.89 2.77
C TRP A 47 -2.72 -9.29 3.92
N ASP A 48 -2.13 -8.42 4.74
CA ASP A 48 -2.86 -7.69 5.79
C ASP A 48 -3.89 -6.71 5.21
N LEU A 49 -3.67 -6.20 4.00
CA LEU A 49 -4.59 -5.27 3.34
C LEU A 49 -5.44 -5.96 2.27
N CYS A 50 -4.79 -6.57 1.29
CA CYS A 50 -5.44 -7.14 0.10
C CYS A 50 -5.93 -8.57 0.32
N GLY A 51 -5.41 -9.29 1.32
CA GLY A 51 -5.88 -10.62 1.71
C GLY A 51 -7.21 -10.60 2.46
N ARG A 52 -7.56 -9.47 3.09
CA ARG A 52 -8.79 -9.27 3.88
C ARG A 52 -9.95 -8.78 3.01
N PRO A 53 -11.22 -8.97 3.43
CA PRO A 53 -12.40 -8.47 2.72
C PRO A 53 -12.60 -6.96 2.92
N LEU A 54 -11.56 -6.17 2.67
CA LEU A 54 -11.61 -4.70 2.62
C LEU A 54 -12.17 -4.25 1.27
N GLY A 55 -12.87 -3.12 1.28
CA GLY A 55 -13.44 -2.46 0.11
C GLY A 55 -13.04 -0.99 0.03
N PRO A 56 -13.54 -0.25 -0.98
CA PRO A 56 -13.08 1.10 -1.29
C PRO A 56 -13.12 2.08 -0.11
N ALA A 57 -14.19 2.05 0.69
CA ALA A 57 -14.32 2.94 1.85
C ALA A 57 -13.24 2.71 2.92
N ASP A 58 -12.75 1.47 3.05
CA ASP A 58 -11.71 1.13 4.01
C ASP A 58 -10.35 1.67 3.55
N TYR A 59 -10.06 1.55 2.25
CA TYR A 59 -8.84 2.09 1.67
C TYR A 59 -8.82 3.62 1.65
N LEU A 60 -9.96 4.27 1.41
CA LEU A 60 -10.09 5.72 1.55
C LEU A 60 -9.85 6.18 2.99
N ALA A 61 -10.40 5.47 3.98
CA ALA A 61 -10.14 5.77 5.39
C ALA A 61 -8.66 5.60 5.74
N LEU A 62 -8.03 4.52 5.28
CA LEU A 62 -6.59 4.29 5.45
C LEU A 62 -5.76 5.41 4.82
N ALA A 63 -6.01 5.76 3.56
CA ALA A 63 -5.30 6.81 2.84
C ALA A 63 -5.51 8.21 3.46
N GLY A 64 -6.64 8.43 4.13
CA GLY A 64 -6.90 9.64 4.92
C GLY A 64 -6.15 9.70 6.23
N ALA A 65 -5.81 8.55 6.83
CA ALA A 65 -5.16 8.46 8.15
C ALA A 65 -3.62 8.43 8.08
N VAL A 66 -3.05 8.22 6.88
CA VAL A 66 -1.60 8.06 6.69
C VAL A 66 -1.05 9.08 5.70
N ARG A 67 0.19 9.51 5.93
CA ARG A 67 1.02 10.27 4.97
C ARG A 67 1.99 9.36 4.21
N VAL A 68 2.42 8.27 4.85
CA VAL A 68 3.29 7.25 4.25
C VAL A 68 2.72 5.86 4.55
N LEU A 69 2.64 5.01 3.53
CA LEU A 69 2.39 3.59 3.68
C LEU A 69 3.63 2.80 3.24
N ILE A 70 4.13 1.94 4.13
CA ILE A 70 5.11 0.91 3.80
C ILE A 70 4.35 -0.40 3.57
N LEU A 71 4.42 -0.93 2.34
CA LEU A 71 3.73 -2.15 1.94
C LEU A 71 4.73 -3.27 1.61
N GLU A 72 4.67 -4.37 2.36
CA GLU A 72 5.63 -5.47 2.25
C GLU A 72 5.11 -6.63 1.41
N ASP A 73 6.03 -7.32 0.71
CA ASP A 73 5.80 -8.61 0.08
C ASP A 73 4.63 -8.64 -0.92
N ILE A 74 4.56 -7.64 -1.82
CA ILE A 74 3.61 -7.66 -2.94
C ILE A 74 3.96 -8.84 -3.86
N PRO A 75 3.08 -9.85 -4.01
CA PRO A 75 3.38 -11.04 -4.79
C PRO A 75 3.18 -10.76 -6.29
N HIS A 76 3.56 -11.74 -7.13
CA HIS A 76 3.00 -11.81 -8.48
C HIS A 76 1.48 -12.01 -8.39
N LEU A 77 0.76 -11.22 -9.17
CA LEU A 77 -0.68 -11.25 -9.26
C LEU A 77 -1.08 -11.99 -10.54
N SER A 78 -2.13 -12.80 -10.44
CA SER A 78 -2.63 -13.65 -11.51
C SER A 78 -4.14 -13.87 -11.34
N SER A 79 -4.74 -14.63 -12.25
CA SER A 79 -6.14 -15.05 -12.13
C SER A 79 -6.43 -15.82 -10.83
N GLU A 80 -5.44 -16.51 -10.25
CA GLU A 80 -5.61 -17.29 -9.02
C GLU A 80 -5.79 -16.40 -7.77
N ASN A 81 -5.27 -15.17 -7.79
CA ASN A 81 -5.40 -14.20 -6.71
C ASN A 81 -6.13 -12.91 -7.16
N TYR A 82 -7.02 -13.05 -8.16
CA TYR A 82 -7.73 -11.95 -8.81
C TYR A 82 -8.48 -11.02 -7.83
N ASN A 83 -9.05 -11.56 -6.75
CA ASN A 83 -9.74 -10.72 -5.75
C ASN A 83 -8.76 -9.83 -4.98
N GLN A 84 -7.59 -10.35 -4.63
CA GLN A 84 -6.50 -9.59 -4.01
C GLN A 84 -5.96 -8.56 -4.99
N ALA A 85 -5.83 -8.95 -6.26
CA ALA A 85 -5.40 -8.09 -7.35
C ALA A 85 -6.33 -6.87 -7.49
N LYS A 86 -7.66 -7.07 -7.55
CA LYS A 86 -8.63 -5.97 -7.58
C LYS A 86 -8.58 -5.06 -6.34
N ARG A 87 -8.36 -5.65 -5.17
CA ARG A 87 -8.18 -4.90 -3.92
C ARG A 87 -6.91 -4.06 -3.96
N PHE A 88 -5.83 -4.57 -4.53
CA PHE A 88 -4.58 -3.83 -4.72
C PHE A 88 -4.78 -2.64 -5.65
N VAL A 89 -5.45 -2.82 -6.80
CA VAL A 89 -5.84 -1.71 -7.69
C VAL A 89 -6.59 -0.63 -6.90
N THR A 90 -7.60 -1.04 -6.12
CA THR A 90 -8.41 -0.11 -5.32
C THR A 90 -7.57 0.62 -4.25
N LEU A 91 -6.64 -0.08 -3.60
CA LEU A 91 -5.70 0.50 -2.65
C LEU A 91 -4.81 1.56 -3.34
N ILE A 92 -4.21 1.22 -4.48
CA ILE A 92 -3.34 2.17 -5.22
C ILE A 92 -4.12 3.40 -5.67
N ASP A 93 -5.34 3.23 -6.16
CA ASP A 93 -6.20 4.36 -6.54
C ASP A 93 -6.45 5.30 -5.34
N ALA A 94 -6.81 4.76 -4.18
CA ALA A 94 -7.03 5.56 -2.97
C ALA A 94 -5.76 6.30 -2.50
N LEU A 95 -4.60 5.63 -2.53
CA LEU A 95 -3.32 6.24 -2.16
C LEU A 95 -2.90 7.32 -3.16
N TYR A 96 -3.13 7.08 -4.44
CA TYR A 96 -2.80 8.00 -5.53
C TYR A 96 -3.63 9.29 -5.41
N GLU A 97 -4.95 9.18 -5.23
CA GLU A 97 -5.86 10.30 -5.05
C GLU A 97 -5.53 11.10 -3.79
N ALA A 98 -5.22 10.41 -2.68
CA ALA A 98 -4.84 11.04 -1.43
C ALA A 98 -3.40 11.57 -1.40
N LYS A 99 -2.61 11.37 -2.47
CA LYS A 99 -1.17 11.73 -2.54
C LYS A 99 -0.36 11.16 -1.37
N VAL A 100 -0.68 9.93 -0.97
CA VAL A 100 0.10 9.19 0.03
C VAL A 100 1.41 8.74 -0.59
N ARG A 101 2.50 8.85 0.15
CA ARG A 101 3.79 8.28 -0.25
C ARG A 101 3.77 6.78 -0.01
N LEU A 102 4.02 6.00 -1.05
CA LEU A 102 4.14 4.54 -0.97
C LEU A 102 5.61 4.15 -0.98
N VAL A 103 6.03 3.35 -0.02
CA VAL A 103 7.29 2.59 -0.05
C VAL A 103 6.91 1.13 -0.06
N CYS A 104 7.44 0.33 -0.98
CA CYS A 104 7.04 -1.08 -1.02
C CYS A 104 8.18 -2.02 -1.41
N SER A 105 7.97 -3.30 -1.09
CA SER A 105 8.71 -4.42 -1.69
C SER A 105 7.73 -5.25 -2.51
N ALA A 106 8.19 -5.67 -3.68
CA ALA A 106 7.37 -6.39 -4.63
C ALA A 106 8.20 -7.47 -5.32
N ALA A 107 7.51 -8.50 -5.83
CA ALA A 107 8.15 -9.63 -6.52
C ALA A 107 8.80 -9.24 -7.86
N ASP A 108 8.32 -8.17 -8.49
CA ASP A 108 8.84 -7.66 -9.77
C ASP A 108 8.51 -6.16 -9.93
N GLU A 109 8.91 -5.56 -11.06
CA GLU A 109 8.54 -4.20 -11.45
C GLU A 109 7.02 -4.04 -11.65
N PRO A 110 6.45 -2.82 -11.49
CA PRO A 110 5.00 -2.60 -11.55
C PRO A 110 4.30 -3.23 -12.77
N GLU A 111 4.89 -3.13 -13.95
CA GLU A 111 4.35 -3.67 -15.21
C GLU A 111 4.36 -5.20 -15.26
N ARG A 112 5.17 -5.85 -14.42
CA ARG A 112 5.36 -7.31 -14.39
C ARG A 112 4.65 -7.98 -13.22
N LEU A 113 4.02 -7.20 -12.34
CA LEU A 113 3.22 -7.73 -11.24
C LEU A 113 1.94 -8.43 -11.71
N TYR A 114 1.38 -8.07 -12.87
CA TYR A 114 0.21 -8.73 -13.46
C TYR A 114 0.36 -8.78 -14.99
N MET A 115 0.89 -9.89 -15.51
CA MET A 115 1.23 -9.98 -16.94
C MET A 115 0.03 -10.34 -17.82
N GLU A 116 -0.89 -11.20 -17.35
CA GLU A 116 -1.98 -11.75 -18.18
C GLU A 116 -3.22 -12.10 -17.35
N GLY A 117 -4.41 -11.99 -17.96
CA GLY A 117 -5.69 -12.37 -17.36
C GLY A 117 -6.76 -11.28 -17.45
N GLU A 118 -7.96 -11.61 -16.96
CA GLU A 118 -9.07 -10.63 -16.82
C GLU A 118 -8.61 -9.46 -15.92
N GLY A 119 -8.87 -8.22 -16.32
CA GLY A 119 -8.46 -7.04 -15.54
C GLY A 119 -7.05 -6.52 -15.82
N SER A 120 -6.35 -7.03 -16.85
CA SER A 120 -5.00 -6.57 -17.24
C SER A 120 -4.96 -5.08 -17.59
N PHE A 121 -6.02 -4.53 -18.19
CA PHE A 121 -6.11 -3.12 -18.53
C PHE A 121 -6.22 -2.21 -17.29
N GLU A 122 -7.00 -2.60 -16.29
CA GLU A 122 -7.04 -1.94 -14.99
C GLU A 122 -5.65 -1.94 -14.34
N PHE A 123 -4.96 -3.07 -14.41
CA PHE A 123 -3.62 -3.25 -13.86
C PHE A 123 -2.56 -2.40 -14.56
N GLU A 124 -2.63 -2.24 -15.88
CA GLU A 124 -1.74 -1.35 -16.63
C GLU A 124 -1.84 0.10 -16.11
N ARG A 125 -3.07 0.58 -15.83
CA ARG A 125 -3.25 1.91 -15.21
C ARG A 125 -2.68 1.97 -13.80
N THR A 126 -2.81 0.90 -13.02
CA THR A 126 -2.20 0.81 -11.69
C THR A 126 -0.67 0.83 -11.78
N ALA A 127 -0.07 0.15 -12.76
CA ALA A 127 1.38 0.19 -12.98
C ALA A 127 1.88 1.60 -13.34
N SER A 128 1.16 2.32 -14.23
CA SER A 128 1.47 3.73 -14.52
C SER A 128 1.43 4.61 -13.28
N ARG A 129 0.38 4.48 -12.45
CA ARG A 129 0.28 5.23 -11.19
C ARG A 129 1.42 4.90 -10.23
N LEU A 130 1.79 3.62 -10.09
CA LEU A 130 2.93 3.21 -9.28
C LEU A 130 4.22 3.86 -9.77
N ARG A 131 4.44 3.98 -11.09
CA ARG A 131 5.60 4.66 -11.68
C ARG A 131 5.59 6.16 -11.38
N GLU A 132 4.44 6.82 -11.52
CA GLU A 132 4.29 8.24 -11.15
C GLU A 132 4.56 8.48 -9.67
N MET A 133 4.11 7.57 -8.80
CA MET A 133 4.34 7.65 -7.35
C MET A 133 5.81 7.47 -6.94
N GLN A 134 6.67 6.98 -7.84
CA GLN A 134 8.13 6.88 -7.62
C GLN A 134 8.86 8.21 -7.92
N ALA A 135 8.19 9.20 -8.52
CA ALA A 135 8.81 10.48 -8.82
C ALA A 135 9.26 11.21 -7.54
N ALA A 136 10.39 11.92 -7.62
CA ALA A 136 11.04 12.55 -6.46
C ALA A 136 10.19 13.63 -5.77
N ASP A 137 9.23 14.22 -6.49
CA ASP A 137 8.32 15.27 -6.02
C ASP A 137 6.96 14.72 -5.55
N TRP A 138 6.74 13.41 -5.63
CA TRP A 138 5.47 12.82 -5.24
C TRP A 138 5.17 13.02 -3.74
N GLY A 139 4.00 13.59 -3.45
CA GLY A 139 3.52 13.78 -2.07
C GLY A 139 4.24 14.88 -1.28
N ALA A 140 5.14 15.66 -1.90
CA ALA A 140 5.92 16.71 -1.24
C ALA A 140 5.08 17.86 -0.63
N GLY A 141 3.79 17.95 -0.97
CA GLY A 141 2.86 18.96 -0.46
C GLY A 141 2.04 18.55 0.77
N ARG A 142 2.12 17.29 1.23
CA ARG A 142 1.49 16.83 2.48
C ARG A 142 2.48 17.00 3.63
N GLY A 143 2.49 18.20 4.21
CA GLY A 143 3.23 18.55 5.45
C GLY A 143 2.57 17.99 6.69
#